data_AF-A0A3S1J665-F1
#
_entry.id   AF-A0A3S1J665-F1
#
_cell.length_a   1.000
_cell.length_b   1.000
_cell.length_c   1.000
_cell.angle_alpha   90.00
_cell.angle_beta   90.00
_cell.angle_gamma   90.00
#
_symmetry.space_group_name_H-M   'P 1'
#
loop_
_entity.id
_entity.type
_entity.pdbx_description
1 polymer ?
#
loop_
_entity_poly.entity_id
_entity_poly.type
_entity_poly.pdbx_seq_one_letter_code
_entity_poly.pdbx_strand_id
1 'polypeptide(L)'
;MRRMAWVVAWVLGMAIAANAAPIQLQRGVGVHEWLNWSPVEDDGSYSWPPYRSEEAWRAGHRPLTDWPDGEVFARIRSMGFDFVRLSVDPGPLLASEGAKRQQALDILAAAVERVTSAGLKVVFDLHGVTQVPAYSMEMIYDGAGSEGVASYREMVVAVATMLARVGTDNVAFEPYNEPAYYPCDSS
;
A
#
# COMPACT_ATOMS: atom_id res chain seq x y z
N MET A 1 -1.82 -50.44 -2.34
CA MET A 1 -0.49 -49.76 -2.27
C MET A 1 -0.48 -48.41 -2.99
N ARG A 2 -0.96 -48.33 -4.25
CA ARG A 2 -0.99 -47.08 -5.02
C ARG A 2 -1.81 -45.95 -4.37
N ARG A 3 -2.99 -46.22 -3.79
CA ARG A 3 -3.82 -45.21 -3.11
C ARG A 3 -3.23 -44.65 -1.81
N MET A 4 -2.39 -45.40 -1.10
CA MET A 4 -1.73 -44.95 0.13
C MET A 4 -0.62 -43.93 -0.17
N ALA A 5 0.07 -44.08 -1.30
CA ALA A 5 1.12 -43.17 -1.74
C ALA A 5 0.60 -41.77 -2.11
N TRP A 6 -0.64 -41.66 -2.58
CA TRP A 6 -1.27 -40.37 -2.92
C TRP A 6 -1.69 -39.57 -1.68
N VAL A 7 -2.13 -40.25 -0.62
CA VAL A 7 -2.50 -39.59 0.65
C VAL A 7 -1.27 -39.02 1.36
N VAL A 8 -0.15 -39.75 1.34
CA VAL A 8 1.11 -39.27 1.93
C VAL A 8 1.68 -38.07 1.16
N ALA A 9 1.58 -38.05 -0.17
CA ALA A 9 1.99 -36.91 -1.00
C ALA A 9 1.15 -35.65 -0.75
N TRP A 10 -0.16 -35.80 -0.48
CA TRP A 10 -1.04 -34.69 -0.11
C TRP A 10 -0.75 -34.13 1.29
N VAL A 11 -0.46 -35.00 2.26
CA VAL A 11 -0.13 -34.57 3.64
C VAL A 11 1.26 -33.89 3.70
N LEU A 12 2.24 -34.33 2.90
CA LEU A 12 3.53 -33.63 2.81
C LEU A 12 3.44 -32.29 2.07
N GLY A 13 2.52 -32.12 1.12
CA GLY A 13 2.32 -30.86 0.39
C GLY A 13 1.70 -29.75 1.25
N MET A 14 0.91 -30.11 2.28
CA MET A 14 0.31 -29.14 3.22
C MET A 14 1.25 -28.69 4.34
N ALA A 15 2.36 -29.41 4.57
CA ALA A 15 3.30 -29.12 5.66
C ALA A 15 4.39 -28.10 5.31
N ILE A 16 4.47 -27.66 4.04
CA ILE A 16 5.37 -26.59 3.62
C ILE A 16 4.59 -25.29 3.54
N ALA A 17 4.01 -24.86 4.66
CA ALA A 17 3.87 -23.44 4.87
C ALA A 17 5.31 -22.91 4.96
N ALA A 18 5.81 -22.33 3.87
CA ALA A 18 7.09 -21.64 3.87
C ALA A 18 7.01 -20.56 4.95
N ASN A 19 7.61 -20.80 6.12
CA ASN A 19 7.84 -19.77 7.11
C ASN A 19 8.88 -18.83 6.51
N ALA A 20 8.42 -17.83 5.75
CA ALA A 20 9.27 -16.73 5.34
C ALA A 20 9.83 -16.10 6.61
N ALA A 21 11.14 -15.87 6.64
CA ALA A 21 11.75 -15.15 7.75
C ALA A 21 11.07 -13.77 7.86
N PRO A 22 10.78 -13.27 9.07
CA PRO A 22 10.22 -11.93 9.23
C PRO A 22 11.08 -10.90 8.51
N ILE A 23 10.43 -10.01 7.75
CA ILE A 23 11.11 -8.88 7.11
C ILE A 23 11.83 -8.05 8.18
N GLN A 24 13.10 -7.75 7.94
CA GLN A 24 13.94 -7.02 8.89
C GLN A 24 13.71 -5.51 8.72
N LEU A 25 13.10 -4.89 9.73
CA LEU A 25 12.76 -3.46 9.77
C LEU A 25 13.27 -2.89 11.11
N GLN A 26 14.30 -2.05 11.11
CA GLN A 26 14.89 -1.53 12.37
C GLN A 26 14.71 -0.02 12.54
N ARG A 27 14.93 0.76 11.47
CA ARG A 27 14.95 2.22 11.49
C ARG A 27 14.12 2.76 10.34
N GLY A 28 12.89 3.13 10.66
CA GLY A 28 11.90 3.62 9.71
C GLY A 28 11.79 5.13 9.64
N VAL A 29 11.39 5.63 8.48
CA VAL A 29 10.89 7.00 8.30
C VAL A 29 9.54 6.97 7.59
N GLY A 30 8.62 7.86 7.97
CA GLY A 30 7.34 8.02 7.28
C GLY A 30 7.45 8.92 6.07
N VAL A 31 6.87 8.52 4.94
CA VAL A 31 6.67 9.37 3.76
C VAL A 31 5.17 9.46 3.53
N HIS A 32 4.60 10.63 3.83
CA HIS A 32 3.15 10.78 3.93
C HIS A 32 2.49 11.23 2.61
N GLU A 33 2.80 12.46 2.18
CA GLU A 33 2.00 13.16 1.17
C GLU A 33 2.33 12.84 -0.29
N TRP A 34 3.33 11.99 -0.52
CA TRP A 34 3.68 11.61 -1.88
C TRP A 34 2.56 10.83 -2.55
N LEU A 35 2.07 9.78 -1.88
CA LEU A 35 1.03 8.88 -2.39
C LEU A 35 -0.26 8.93 -1.55
N ASN A 36 -0.27 9.67 -0.44
CA ASN A 36 -1.49 10.02 0.27
C ASN A 36 -2.04 11.37 -0.21
N TRP A 37 -3.30 11.66 0.14
CA TRP A 37 -4.00 12.88 -0.27
C TRP A 37 -3.99 13.06 -1.78
N SER A 38 -4.52 12.07 -2.52
CA SER A 38 -4.52 12.07 -4.00
C SER A 38 -5.04 13.39 -4.56
N PRO A 39 -4.44 13.94 -5.63
CA PRO A 39 -4.92 15.20 -6.21
C PRO A 39 -6.38 15.10 -6.68
N VAL A 40 -7.11 16.18 -6.53
CA VAL A 40 -8.52 16.30 -6.90
C VAL A 40 -8.73 17.44 -7.89
N GLU A 41 -9.65 17.24 -8.82
CA GLU A 41 -10.12 18.26 -9.76
C GLU A 41 -11.07 19.24 -9.07
N ASP A 42 -11.34 20.38 -9.71
CA ASP A 42 -12.26 21.41 -9.20
C ASP A 42 -13.70 20.89 -8.96
N ASP A 43 -14.09 19.81 -9.65
CA ASP A 43 -15.40 19.17 -9.50
C ASP A 43 -15.45 18.16 -8.32
N GLY A 44 -14.37 18.01 -7.58
CA GLY A 44 -14.27 17.09 -6.44
C GLY A 44 -14.05 15.62 -6.81
N SER A 45 -13.74 15.32 -8.07
CA SER A 45 -13.28 13.99 -8.49
C SER A 45 -11.76 13.84 -8.35
N TYR A 46 -11.25 12.61 -8.32
CA TYR A 46 -9.82 12.36 -8.36
C TYR A 46 -9.23 12.79 -9.72
N SER A 47 -8.16 13.58 -9.66
CA SER A 47 -7.31 13.83 -10.83
C SER A 47 -6.70 12.54 -11.35
N TRP A 48 -6.32 12.53 -12.63
CA TRP A 48 -5.70 11.37 -13.26
C TRP A 48 -4.44 11.74 -14.06
N PRO A 49 -3.27 11.08 -13.81
CA PRO A 49 -3.03 9.97 -12.88
C PRO A 49 -3.23 10.34 -11.39
N PRO A 50 -3.61 9.38 -10.53
CA PRO A 50 -4.19 9.70 -9.22
C PRO A 50 -3.18 9.97 -8.10
N TYR A 51 -1.87 9.89 -8.36
CA TYR A 51 -0.85 10.09 -7.33
C TYR A 51 0.17 11.12 -7.81
N ARG A 52 0.75 11.88 -6.86
CA ARG A 52 1.75 12.92 -7.18
C ARG A 52 3.04 12.29 -7.70
N SER A 53 3.74 13.02 -8.57
CA SER A 53 5.14 12.71 -8.86
C SER A 53 6.03 13.03 -7.66
N GLU A 54 7.24 12.44 -7.61
CA GLU A 54 8.23 12.77 -6.57
C GLU A 54 8.57 14.28 -6.58
N GLU A 55 8.62 14.88 -7.76
CA GLU A 55 8.85 16.32 -7.94
C GLU A 55 7.70 17.16 -7.34
N ALA A 56 6.45 16.84 -7.67
CA ALA A 56 5.29 17.55 -7.15
C ALA A 56 5.18 17.43 -5.63
N TRP A 57 5.48 16.25 -5.08
CA TRP A 57 5.57 16.05 -3.63
C TRP A 57 6.66 16.93 -2.99
N ARG A 58 7.88 16.93 -3.54
CA ARG A 58 9.01 17.71 -3.00
C ARG A 58 8.80 19.22 -3.11
N ALA A 59 8.10 19.67 -4.15
CA ALA A 59 7.75 21.07 -4.38
C ALA A 59 6.56 21.54 -3.52
N GLY A 60 5.82 20.63 -2.87
CA GLY A 60 4.57 20.95 -2.16
C GLY A 60 4.74 21.92 -0.98
N HIS A 61 5.89 21.89 -0.30
CA HIS A 61 6.12 22.67 0.92
C HIS A 61 7.24 23.69 0.83
N ARG A 62 8.16 23.51 -0.12
CA ARG A 62 9.29 24.43 -0.33
C ARG A 62 9.84 24.29 -1.75
N PRO A 63 10.54 25.31 -2.27
CA PRO A 63 11.14 25.26 -3.60
C PRO A 63 12.06 24.04 -3.78
N LEU A 64 12.09 23.51 -5.01
CA LEU A 64 12.99 22.38 -5.34
C LEU A 64 14.46 22.72 -5.07
N THR A 65 14.84 23.98 -5.21
CA THR A 65 16.18 24.51 -4.95
C THR A 65 16.64 24.40 -3.50
N ASP A 66 15.72 24.23 -2.56
CA ASP A 66 16.06 24.06 -1.14
C ASP A 66 16.55 22.64 -0.85
N TRP A 67 16.25 21.68 -1.74
CA TRP A 67 16.63 20.29 -1.59
C TRP A 67 18.02 20.02 -2.17
N PRO A 68 18.86 19.24 -1.47
CA PRO A 68 20.17 18.86 -2.00
C PRO A 68 20.06 18.00 -3.27
N ASP A 69 21.05 18.11 -4.15
CA ASP A 69 21.13 17.43 -5.45
C ASP A 69 21.29 15.91 -5.35
N GLY A 70 20.52 15.13 -6.13
CA GLY A 70 20.52 13.66 -6.17
C GLY A 70 19.23 12.98 -5.66
N GLU A 71 19.28 11.66 -5.51
CA GLU A 71 18.09 10.83 -5.24
C GLU A 71 17.62 10.85 -3.78
N VAL A 72 16.35 11.22 -3.55
CA VAL A 72 15.79 11.40 -2.20
C VAL A 72 15.88 10.12 -1.34
N PHE A 73 15.54 8.97 -1.91
CA PHE A 73 15.55 7.70 -1.17
C PHE A 73 16.96 7.18 -0.91
N ALA A 74 17.93 7.43 -1.80
CA ALA A 74 19.33 7.11 -1.54
C ALA A 74 19.87 7.93 -0.35
N ARG A 75 19.43 9.19 -0.21
CA ARG A 75 19.74 10.01 0.97
C ARG A 75 19.13 9.47 2.24
N ILE A 76 17.85 9.10 2.22
CA ILE A 76 17.19 8.45 3.36
C ILE A 76 18.00 7.24 3.81
N ARG A 77 18.40 6.38 2.88
CA ARG A 77 19.28 5.24 3.16
C ARG A 77 20.62 5.66 3.78
N SER A 78 21.26 6.70 3.24
CA SER A 78 22.56 7.18 3.74
C SER A 78 22.50 7.75 5.17
N MET A 79 21.33 8.21 5.62
CA MET A 79 21.10 8.64 7.01
C MET A 79 20.96 7.47 7.99
N GLY A 80 20.97 6.22 7.52
CA GLY A 80 20.92 5.02 8.34
C GLY A 80 19.52 4.44 8.54
N PHE A 81 18.51 4.94 7.82
CA PHE A 81 17.19 4.29 7.73
C PHE A 81 17.27 3.05 6.86
N ASP A 82 16.51 2.03 7.21
CA ASP A 82 16.42 0.77 6.46
C ASP A 82 15.05 0.50 5.85
N PHE A 83 14.02 1.25 6.26
CA PHE A 83 12.72 1.21 5.61
C PHE A 83 11.99 2.56 5.57
N VAL A 84 11.04 2.65 4.65
CA VAL A 84 10.06 3.74 4.56
C VAL A 84 8.67 3.18 4.87
N ARG A 85 7.95 3.82 5.79
CA ARG A 85 6.50 3.64 5.90
C ARG A 85 5.83 4.59 4.92
N LEU A 86 5.26 4.04 3.86
CA LEU A 86 4.71 4.77 2.73
C LEU A 86 3.18 4.74 2.84
N SER A 87 2.59 5.85 3.25
CA SER A 87 1.13 5.96 3.31
C SER A 87 0.56 6.24 1.93
N VAL A 88 -0.51 5.53 1.60
CA VAL A 88 -1.16 5.59 0.29
C VAL A 88 -2.66 5.80 0.48
N ASP A 89 -3.19 6.76 -0.27
CA ASP A 89 -4.64 6.98 -0.36
C ASP A 89 -5.27 5.80 -1.14
N PRO A 90 -6.14 4.99 -0.50
CA PRO A 90 -6.78 3.85 -1.15
C PRO A 90 -7.93 4.27 -2.09
N GLY A 91 -8.40 5.50 -1.98
CA GLY A 91 -9.62 5.96 -2.64
C GLY A 91 -9.57 5.90 -4.17
N PRO A 92 -8.47 6.26 -4.87
CA PRO A 92 -8.39 6.07 -6.31
C PRO A 92 -8.55 4.62 -6.76
N LEU A 93 -8.10 3.65 -5.96
CA LEU A 93 -8.26 2.22 -6.25
C LEU A 93 -9.71 1.76 -6.04
N LEU A 94 -10.38 2.29 -5.01
CA LEU A 94 -11.79 2.00 -4.71
C LEU A 94 -12.73 2.65 -5.73
N ALA A 95 -12.43 3.89 -6.14
CA ALA A 95 -13.25 4.68 -7.06
C ALA A 95 -13.01 4.35 -8.55
N SER A 96 -12.16 3.39 -8.88
CA SER A 96 -11.87 2.98 -10.26
C SER A 96 -11.90 1.48 -10.44
N GLU A 97 -12.08 0.99 -11.66
CA GLU A 97 -12.10 -0.43 -12.02
C GLU A 97 -11.33 -0.70 -13.31
N GLY A 98 -11.16 -1.98 -13.65
CA GLY A 98 -10.58 -2.43 -14.92
C GLY A 98 -9.21 -1.80 -15.21
N ALA A 99 -9.05 -1.31 -16.45
CA ALA A 99 -7.80 -0.69 -16.90
C ALA A 99 -7.40 0.55 -16.07
N LYS A 100 -8.38 1.32 -15.57
CA LYS A 100 -8.12 2.50 -14.77
C LYS A 100 -7.55 2.10 -13.39
N ARG A 101 -8.13 1.10 -12.71
CA ARG A 101 -7.56 0.56 -11.47
C ARG A 101 -6.17 -0.04 -11.69
N GLN A 102 -5.97 -0.74 -12.81
CA GLN A 102 -4.66 -1.31 -13.13
C GLN A 102 -3.58 -0.22 -13.29
N GLN A 103 -3.89 0.89 -13.97
CA GLN A 103 -2.95 2.00 -14.11
C GLN A 103 -2.57 2.61 -12.75
N ALA A 104 -3.52 2.74 -11.81
CA ALA A 104 -3.20 3.20 -10.45
C ALA A 104 -2.30 2.21 -9.71
N LEU A 105 -2.55 0.91 -9.82
CA LEU A 105 -1.69 -0.13 -9.24
C LEU A 105 -0.28 -0.11 -9.85
N ASP A 106 -0.15 0.15 -11.16
CA ASP A 106 1.15 0.22 -11.84
C ASP A 106 1.97 1.42 -11.35
N ILE A 107 1.32 2.58 -11.12
CA ILE A 107 1.97 3.76 -10.52
C ILE A 107 2.48 3.46 -9.12
N LEU A 108 1.65 2.79 -8.30
CA LEU A 108 2.03 2.40 -6.94
C LEU A 108 3.18 1.37 -6.95
N ALA A 109 3.15 0.39 -7.85
CA ALA A 109 4.23 -0.58 -8.02
C ALA A 109 5.56 0.12 -8.36
N ALA A 110 5.54 1.04 -9.33
CA ALA A 110 6.70 1.83 -9.70
C ALA A 110 7.24 2.68 -8.53
N ALA A 111 6.35 3.23 -7.69
CA ALA A 111 6.75 3.96 -6.50
C ALA A 111 7.42 3.05 -5.45
N VAL A 112 6.91 1.85 -5.23
CA VAL A 112 7.54 0.87 -4.32
C VAL A 112 8.90 0.41 -4.87
N GLU A 113 9.00 0.14 -6.18
CA GLU A 113 10.26 -0.17 -6.86
C GLU A 113 11.28 0.98 -6.74
N ARG A 114 10.80 2.22 -6.86
CA ARG A 114 11.62 3.43 -6.70
C ARG A 114 12.24 3.53 -5.30
N VAL A 115 11.52 3.16 -4.25
CA VAL A 115 12.04 3.14 -2.87
C VAL A 115 12.97 1.94 -2.67
N THR A 116 12.56 0.76 -3.11
CA THR A 116 13.31 -0.48 -2.88
C THR A 116 14.62 -0.57 -3.64
N SER A 117 14.68 0.00 -4.85
CA SER A 117 15.92 0.15 -5.62
C SER A 117 16.97 1.05 -4.95
N ALA A 118 16.57 1.91 -4.00
CA ALA A 118 17.50 2.69 -3.17
C ALA A 118 18.04 1.90 -1.96
N GLY A 119 17.71 0.62 -1.84
CA GLY A 119 18.15 -0.25 -0.74
C GLY A 119 17.34 -0.09 0.55
N LEU A 120 16.15 0.49 0.48
CA LEU A 120 15.18 0.60 1.57
C LEU A 120 14.10 -0.47 1.45
N LYS A 121 13.56 -0.94 2.56
CA LYS A 121 12.32 -1.72 2.57
C LYS A 121 11.10 -0.79 2.59
N VAL A 122 9.92 -1.30 2.26
CA VAL A 122 8.67 -0.53 2.29
C VAL A 122 7.69 -1.19 3.25
N VAL A 123 7.13 -0.39 4.16
CA VAL A 123 5.86 -0.71 4.82
C VAL A 123 4.78 0.05 4.06
N PHE A 124 4.00 -0.65 3.25
CA PHE A 124 2.96 -0.05 2.41
C PHE A 124 1.67 0.05 3.21
N ASP A 125 1.27 1.27 3.56
CA ASP A 125 0.15 1.57 4.44
C ASP A 125 -1.05 2.09 3.64
N LEU A 126 -2.18 1.39 3.69
CA LEU A 126 -3.45 1.90 3.20
C LEU A 126 -4.01 2.90 4.21
N HIS A 127 -3.71 4.16 3.94
CA HIS A 127 -3.97 5.27 4.81
C HIS A 127 -5.28 5.94 4.40
N GLY A 128 -6.35 5.53 5.08
CA GLY A 128 -7.68 6.04 4.79
C GLY A 128 -7.79 7.56 4.92
N VAL A 129 -8.36 8.20 3.91
CA VAL A 129 -8.66 9.64 3.87
C VAL A 129 -10.07 9.86 3.35
N THR A 130 -10.69 10.99 3.69
CA THR A 130 -11.99 11.38 3.12
C THR A 130 -11.81 12.71 2.41
N GLN A 131 -11.73 12.67 1.07
CA GLN A 131 -11.51 13.86 0.22
C GLN A 131 -12.56 14.04 -0.86
N VAL A 132 -13.12 12.93 -1.38
CA VAL A 132 -14.04 12.94 -2.52
C VAL A 132 -15.33 12.19 -2.17
N PRO A 133 -16.47 12.51 -2.81
CA PRO A 133 -17.71 11.77 -2.55
C PRO A 133 -17.66 10.27 -2.91
N ALA A 134 -16.78 9.89 -3.84
CA ALA A 134 -16.64 8.51 -4.30
C ALA A 134 -15.98 7.57 -3.27
N TYR A 135 -15.35 8.11 -2.23
CA TYR A 135 -14.68 7.33 -1.19
C TYR A 135 -14.68 8.08 0.15
N SER A 136 -15.14 7.40 1.20
CA SER A 136 -15.00 7.89 2.57
C SER A 136 -14.70 6.74 3.52
N MET A 137 -14.14 7.06 4.68
CA MET A 137 -13.91 6.08 5.74
C MET A 137 -15.20 5.47 6.30
N GLU A 138 -16.32 6.19 6.22
CA GLU A 138 -17.64 5.69 6.66
C GLU A 138 -18.05 4.41 5.90
N MET A 139 -17.66 4.30 4.62
CA MET A 139 -17.87 3.09 3.82
C MET A 139 -17.18 1.86 4.41
N ILE A 140 -16.01 2.05 5.03
CA ILE A 140 -15.19 0.98 5.60
C ILE A 140 -15.57 0.71 7.07
N TYR A 141 -16.12 1.70 7.77
CA TYR A 141 -16.58 1.56 9.15
C TYR A 141 -17.93 0.85 9.30
N ASP A 142 -18.66 0.63 8.20
CA ASP A 142 -19.90 -0.12 8.22
C ASP A 142 -19.67 -1.61 8.59
N GLY A 143 -20.75 -2.36 8.79
CA GLY A 143 -20.69 -3.76 9.18
C GLY A 143 -19.86 -4.62 8.22
N ALA A 144 -19.21 -5.67 8.74
CA ALA A 144 -18.30 -6.52 7.95
C ALA A 144 -18.92 -7.16 6.69
N GLY A 145 -20.25 -7.25 6.63
CA GLY A 145 -21.03 -7.74 5.49
C GLY A 145 -21.44 -6.67 4.47
N SER A 146 -21.09 -5.40 4.67
CA SER A 146 -21.46 -4.31 3.75
C SER A 146 -20.73 -4.42 2.42
N GLU A 147 -21.32 -3.84 1.38
CA GLU A 147 -20.72 -3.76 0.04
C GLU A 147 -19.42 -2.93 0.04
N GLY A 148 -19.37 -1.88 0.87
CA GLY A 148 -18.19 -1.05 1.06
C GLY A 148 -17.00 -1.83 1.62
N VAL A 149 -17.22 -2.60 2.68
CA VAL A 149 -16.19 -3.47 3.26
C VAL A 149 -15.81 -4.59 2.30
N ALA A 150 -16.76 -5.13 1.53
CA ALA A 150 -16.47 -6.12 0.49
C ALA A 150 -15.53 -5.57 -0.59
N SER A 151 -15.86 -4.40 -1.13
CA SER A 151 -15.04 -3.69 -2.13
C SER A 151 -13.65 -3.36 -1.57
N TYR A 152 -13.56 -2.98 -0.29
CA TYR A 152 -12.28 -2.73 0.37
C TYR A 152 -11.40 -3.99 0.41
N ARG A 153 -11.96 -5.14 0.80
CA ARG A 153 -11.20 -6.41 0.81
C ARG A 153 -10.71 -6.81 -0.58
N GLU A 154 -11.52 -6.62 -1.61
CA GLU A 154 -11.11 -6.90 -3.00
C GLU A 154 -9.95 -6.00 -3.44
N MET A 155 -10.01 -4.70 -3.10
CA MET A 155 -8.92 -3.76 -3.34
C MET A 155 -7.66 -4.16 -2.58
N VAL A 156 -7.78 -4.53 -1.29
CA VAL A 156 -6.67 -5.04 -0.47
C VAL A 156 -6.00 -6.26 -1.12
N VAL A 157 -6.78 -7.19 -1.68
CA VAL A 157 -6.24 -8.36 -2.41
C VAL A 157 -5.49 -7.92 -3.69
N ALA A 158 -6.02 -6.94 -4.43
CA ALA A 158 -5.35 -6.42 -5.61
C ALA A 158 -4.00 -5.74 -5.26
N VAL A 159 -3.97 -4.95 -4.19
CA VAL A 159 -2.74 -4.34 -3.67
C VAL A 159 -1.76 -5.40 -3.19
N ALA A 160 -2.20 -6.38 -2.38
CA ALA A 160 -1.33 -7.47 -1.94
C ALA A 160 -0.72 -8.25 -3.10
N THR A 161 -1.51 -8.49 -4.16
CA THR A 161 -1.03 -9.16 -5.38
C THR A 161 0.03 -8.35 -6.11
N MET A 162 -0.14 -7.02 -6.17
CA MET A 162 0.84 -6.10 -6.73
C MET A 162 2.15 -6.11 -5.90
N LEU A 163 2.05 -5.95 -4.57
CA LEU A 163 3.21 -5.91 -3.69
C LEU A 163 3.98 -7.24 -3.66
N ALA A 164 3.28 -8.38 -3.75
CA ALA A 164 3.90 -9.70 -3.81
C ALA A 164 4.84 -9.85 -5.02
N ARG A 165 4.60 -9.13 -6.14
CA ARG A 165 5.49 -9.14 -7.31
C ARG A 165 6.80 -8.38 -7.06
N VAL A 166 6.80 -7.39 -6.17
CA VAL A 166 8.02 -6.66 -5.75
C VAL A 166 8.88 -7.52 -4.81
N GLY A 167 8.25 -8.44 -4.08
CA GLY A 167 8.90 -9.45 -3.26
C GLY A 167 8.66 -9.24 -1.77
N THR A 168 8.30 -10.34 -1.09
CA THR A 168 7.97 -10.37 0.34
C THR A 168 9.14 -10.03 1.25
N ASP A 169 10.37 -10.12 0.74
CA ASP A 169 11.57 -9.69 1.47
C ASP A 169 11.78 -8.18 1.41
N ASN A 170 11.09 -7.46 0.51
CA ASN A 170 11.25 -6.03 0.27
C ASN A 170 10.10 -5.19 0.84
N VAL A 171 8.92 -5.79 0.99
CA VAL A 171 7.69 -5.09 1.31
C VAL A 171 6.93 -5.79 2.43
N ALA A 172 6.53 -5.02 3.44
CA ALA A 172 5.47 -5.37 4.38
C ALA A 172 4.19 -4.63 3.96
N PHE A 173 3.04 -5.29 4.08
CA PHE A 173 1.74 -4.70 3.78
C PHE A 173 0.98 -4.41 5.06
N GLU A 174 0.63 -3.15 5.26
CA GLU A 174 -0.24 -2.64 6.32
C GLU A 174 -1.61 -2.32 5.68
N PRO A 175 -2.57 -3.25 5.73
CA PRO A 175 -3.80 -3.12 4.97
C PRO A 175 -4.76 -2.08 5.53
N TYR A 176 -4.46 -1.48 6.70
CA TYR A 176 -5.29 -0.45 7.32
C TYR A 176 -4.53 0.32 8.40
N ASN A 177 -4.50 1.66 8.30
CA ASN A 177 -3.75 2.54 9.20
C ASN A 177 -4.30 2.58 10.65
N GLU A 178 -5.49 3.14 10.84
CA GLU A 178 -6.05 3.46 12.16
C GLU A 178 -7.51 2.98 12.24
N PRO A 179 -7.74 1.71 12.64
CA PRO A 179 -9.09 1.21 12.82
C PRO A 179 -9.85 2.02 13.87
N ALA A 180 -11.04 2.49 13.51
CA ALA A 180 -11.92 3.16 14.46
C ALA A 180 -12.28 2.22 15.62
N TYR A 181 -12.29 2.77 16.84
CA TYR A 181 -12.79 2.06 18.00
C TYR A 181 -14.30 1.85 17.85
N TYR A 182 -14.70 0.59 17.65
CA TYR A 182 -16.05 0.15 17.99
C TYR A 182 -16.02 -0.39 19.42
N PRO A 183 -16.83 0.12 20.37
CA PRO A 183 -17.14 -0.70 21.53
C PRO A 183 -17.76 -1.99 20.96
N CYS A 184 -17.19 -3.14 21.30
CA CYS A 184 -17.88 -4.39 21.03
C CYS A 184 -19.25 -4.28 21.68
N ASP A 185 -20.33 -4.16 20.89
CA ASP A 185 -21.67 -4.28 21.42
C ASP A 185 -21.71 -5.60 22.21
N SER A 186 -22.32 -5.55 23.40
CA SER A 186 -22.47 -6.72 24.25
C SER A 186 -23.18 -7.83 23.47
N SER A 187 -22.40 -8.81 23.03
CA SER A 187 -22.86 -10.08 22.47
C SER A 187 -23.93 -10.74 23.33
#